data_AF-A0A6L5EH77-F1
#
_entry.id   AF-A0A6L5EH77-F1
#
_cell.length_a   1.000
_cell.length_b   1.000
_cell.length_c   1.000
_cell.angle_alpha   90.00
_cell.angle_beta   90.00
_cell.angle_gamma   90.00
#
_symmetry.space_group_name_H-M   'P 1'
#
loop_
_entity.id
_entity.type
_entity.pdbx_description
1 polymer ?
#
loop_
_entity_poly.entity_id
_entity_poly.type
_entity_poly.pdbx_seq_one_letter_code
_entity_poly.pdbx_strand_id
1 'polypeptide(L)' 'MKEKISQVIVVEGRDDTVNLKRYFDVETYETRGSAINDQDIERIQRLHQRHGVIVFTDP' A
#
# COMPACT_ATOMS: atom_id res chain seq x y z
N MET A 1 -7.15 -18.91 8.51
CA MET A 1 -7.73 -17.70 7.89
C MET A 1 -6.72 -16.58 8.06
N LYS A 2 -6.46 -15.79 7.01
CA LYS A 2 -5.59 -14.61 7.14
C LYS A 2 -6.36 -13.48 7.82
N GLU A 3 -5.68 -12.71 8.66
CA GLU A 3 -6.28 -11.51 9.25
C GLU A 3 -6.46 -10.44 8.17
N LYS A 4 -7.61 -9.76 8.20
CA LYS A 4 -7.98 -8.78 7.18
C LYS A 4 -7.60 -7.37 7.62
N ILE A 5 -6.87 -6.67 6.77
CA ILE A 5 -6.56 -5.24 6.93
C ILE A 5 -7.43 -4.46 5.94
N SER A 6 -8.31 -3.61 6.47
CA SER A 6 -9.29 -2.88 5.65
C SER A 6 -8.69 -1.67 4.91
N GLN A 7 -7.58 -1.12 5.42
CA GLN A 7 -6.83 -0.02 4.81
C GLN A 7 -5.97 -0.52 3.66
N VAL A 8 -5.64 0.39 2.74
CA VAL A 8 -4.65 0.12 1.69
C VAL A 8 -3.26 0.41 2.23
N ILE A 9 -2.32 -0.54 2.09
CA ILE A 9 -0.93 -0.36 2.50
C ILE A 9 -0.11 0.18 1.32
N VAL A 10 0.49 1.35 1.47
CA VAL A 10 1.43 1.93 0.49
C VAL A 10 2.82 1.35 0.77
N VAL A 11 3.44 0.75 -0.24
CA VAL A 11 4.73 0.03 -0.17
C VAL A 11 5.66 0.44 -1.31
N GLU A 12 6.97 0.20 -1.16
CA GLU A 12 7.96 0.62 -2.17
C GLU A 12 7.90 -0.25 -3.44
N GLY A 13 7.69 -1.56 -3.28
CA GLY A 13 7.75 -2.48 -4.40
C GLY A 13 6.89 -3.73 -4.28
N ARG A 14 7.01 -4.55 -5.33
CA ARG A 14 6.26 -5.80 -5.49
C ARG A 14 6.58 -6.83 -4.42
N ASP A 15 7.83 -6.86 -3.95
CA ASP A 15 8.26 -7.83 -2.94
C ASP A 15 7.53 -7.60 -1.61
N ASP A 16 7.29 -6.33 -1.23
CA ASP A 16 6.46 -5.96 -0.08
C ASP A 16 5.02 -6.46 -0.23
N THR A 17 4.42 -6.22 -1.40
CA THR A 17 3.07 -6.71 -1.73
C THR A 17 2.98 -8.22 -1.55
N VAL A 18 3.93 -8.95 -2.12
CA VAL A 18 3.97 -10.42 -2.03
C VAL A 18 4.14 -10.85 -0.57
N ASN A 19 5.01 -10.20 0.19
CA ASN A 19 5.26 -10.55 1.58
C ASN A 19 4.03 -10.29 2.46
N LEU A 20 3.41 -9.11 2.36
CA LEU A 20 2.20 -8.76 3.11
C LEU A 20 1.04 -9.70 2.80
N LYS A 21 0.78 -9.97 1.52
CA LYS A 21 -0.29 -10.89 1.09
C LYS A 21 -0.02 -12.34 1.50
N ARG A 22 1.19 -12.73 1.92
CA ARG A 22 1.43 -14.06 2.53
C ARG A 22 0.78 -14.19 3.91
N TYR A 23 0.80 -13.12 4.70
CA TYR A 23 0.35 -13.13 6.10
C TYR A 23 -1.08 -12.57 6.27
N PHE A 24 -1.47 -11.58 5.46
CA PHE A 24 -2.72 -10.84 5.62
C PHE A 24 -3.60 -10.93 4.36
N ASP A 25 -4.92 -10.77 4.55
CA ASP A 25 -5.85 -10.40 3.48
C ASP A 25 -5.88 -8.88 3.39
N VAL A 26 -5.09 -8.32 2.47
CA VAL A 26 -4.80 -6.89 2.41
C VAL A 26 -4.59 -6.42 0.97
N GLU A 27 -4.94 -5.16 0.72
CA GLU A 27 -4.63 -4.48 -0.54
C GLU A 27 -3.42 -3.56 -0.39
N THR A 28 -2.64 -3.46 -1.46
CA THR A 28 -1.41 -2.67 -1.48
C THR A 28 -1.39 -1.68 -2.66
N TYR A 29 -0.64 -0.59 -2.48
CA TYR A 29 -0.31 0.38 -3.52
C TYR A 29 1.21 0.51 -3.61
N GLU A 30 1.79 0.13 -4.75
CA GLU A 30 3.25 0.09 -4.96
C GLU A 30 3.75 1.42 -5.56
N THR A 31 4.75 2.07 -4.94
CA THR A 31 5.27 3.37 -5.38
C THR A 31 6.36 3.29 -6.46
N ARG A 32 6.54 2.13 -7.12
CA ARG A 32 7.57 1.90 -8.16
C ARG A 32 8.98 2.34 -7.71
N GLY A 33 9.33 2.14 -6.44
CA GLY A 33 10.56 2.63 -5.83
C GLY A 33 10.40 3.97 -5.11
N SER A 34 11.47 4.78 -5.12
CA SER A 34 11.56 6.06 -4.40
C SER A 34 10.92 7.25 -5.12
N ALA A 35 10.44 7.06 -6.35
CA ALA A 35 9.93 8.13 -7.20
C ALA A 35 8.41 8.20 -7.16
N ILE A 36 7.87 8.88 -6.16
CA ILE A 36 6.44 9.24 -6.10
C ILE A 36 6.19 10.45 -7.00
N ASN A 37 5.25 10.34 -7.94
CA ASN A 37 4.82 11.48 -8.77
C ASN A 37 3.45 12.02 -8.32
N ASP A 38 3.01 13.14 -8.93
CA ASP A 38 1.74 13.79 -8.58
C ASP A 38 0.53 12.87 -8.78
N GLN A 39 0.56 11.94 -9.74
CA GLN A 39 -0.52 10.98 -9.96
C GLN A 39 -0.57 9.96 -8.82
N ASP A 40 0.57 9.55 -8.29
CA ASP A 40 0.64 8.68 -7.11
C ASP A 40 0.07 9.38 -5.89
N ILE A 41 0.45 10.65 -5.66
CA ILE A 41 -0.11 11.46 -4.55
C ILE A 41 -1.62 11.58 -4.66
N GLU A 42 -2.13 11.96 -5.84
CA GLU A 42 -3.57 12.10 -6.07
C GLU A 42 -4.30 10.75 -5.87
N ARG A 43 -3.68 9.64 -6.28
CA ARG A 43 -4.23 8.31 -6.08
C ARG A 43 -4.23 7.89 -4.61
N ILE A 44 -3.14 8.13 -3.88
CA ILE A 44 -3.05 7.86 -2.43
C ILE A 44 -4.10 8.68 -1.67
N GLN A 45 -4.31 9.96 -2.02
CA GLN A 45 -5.36 10.78 -1.41
C GLN A 45 -6.75 10.20 -1.62
N ARG A 46 -7.08 9.76 -2.85
CA ARG A 46 -8.36 9.10 -3.14
C ARG A 46 -8.52 7.79 -2.38
N LEU A 47 -7.46 6.99 -2.25
CA LEU A 47 -7.48 5.75 -1.48
C LEU A 47 -7.71 6.03 0.01
N HIS A 48 -7.03 7.04 0.55
CA HIS A 48 -7.17 7.44 1.94
C HIS A 48 -8.62 7.85 2.27
N GLN A 49 -9.26 8.63 1.39
CA GLN A 49 -10.66 9.04 1.57
C GLN A 49 -11.66 7.87 1.54
N ARG A 50 -11.36 6.80 0.76
CA ARG A 50 -12.27 5.66 0.59
C ARG A 50 -12.06 4.53 1.58
N HIS A 51 -10.81 4.22 1.90
CA HIS A 51 -10.42 3.01 2.62
C HIS A 51 -9.51 3.29 3.83
N GLY A 52 -8.96 4.51 3.94
CA GLY A 52 -7.79 4.76 4.78
C GLY A 52 -6.51 4.19 4.15
N VAL A 53 -5.37 4.76 4.53
CA VAL A 53 -4.05 4.38 4.04
C VAL A 53 -3.09 4.22 5.21
N ILE A 54 -2.26 3.18 5.14
CA ILE A 54 -1.10 2.97 6.02
C ILE A 54 0.15 3.01 5.14
N VAL A 55 1.14 3.84 5.48
CA VAL A 55 2.43 3.86 4.77
C VAL A 55 3.36 2.89 5.46
N PHE A 56 3.92 1.94 4.69
CA PHE A 56 4.84 0.92 5.17
C PHE A 56 6.01 0.81 4.19
N THR A 57 7.07 1.57 4.48
CA THR A 57 8.28 1.66 3.66
C THR A 57 9.50 1.38 4.54
N ASP A 58 10.62 1.04 3.90
CA ASP A 58 11.91 0.94 4.58
C ASP A 58 12.34 2.32 5.18
N PRO A 59 13.16 2.31 6.27
CA PRO A 59 13.60 3.52 6.97
C PRO A 59 14.56 4.41 6.17
#